data_AF-A0A7W5VEG3-F1
#
_entry.id   AF-A0A7W5VEG3-F1
#
_cell.length_a   1.000
_cell.length_b   1.000
_cell.length_c   1.000
_cell.angle_alpha   90.00
_cell.angle_beta   90.00
_cell.angle_gamma   90.00
#
_symmetry.space_group_name_H-M   'P 1'
#
loop_
_entity.id
_entity.type
_entity.pdbx_description
1 polymer ?
#
loop_
_entity_poly.entity_id
_entity_poly.type
_entity_poly.pdbx_seq_one_letter_code
_entity_poly.pdbx_strand_id
1 'polypeptide(L)'
;MEEVVEAHARLEPATTLPAPLTEPLSELWALERTTGYPGYAHDLEWWPSIMPSHREVLAAHLLEYLPTSGDTEVLAALVHGEGPLGAATAGVIAVGMGHERRRQRAAAGDALITLAARGQLPAADLGAAVASLLQAGLLKLNRVTAVLEEVVMAGAHAEVWSVLAAALPPILPRQGHRPAPGLGDLLAVAVRAATLSGASADLEGLAELAARKGGSRVVEQARSLAQVVASGGSGG
;
A
#
# COMPACT_ATOMS: atom_id res chain seq x y z
N MET A 1 9.62 -21.78 4.74
CA MET A 1 8.55 -21.04 5.43
C MET A 1 9.16 -20.43 6.68
N GLU A 2 10.07 -19.48 6.52
CA GLU A 2 10.79 -18.87 7.66
C GLU A 2 10.98 -17.34 7.46
N GLU A 3 10.45 -16.79 6.36
CA GLU A 3 10.78 -15.44 5.89
C GLU A 3 9.55 -14.53 5.76
N VAL A 4 8.47 -14.84 6.49
CA VAL A 4 7.22 -14.02 6.53
C VAL A 4 7.09 -13.26 7.85
N VAL A 5 8.07 -13.35 8.75
CA VAL A 5 7.99 -12.74 10.09
C VAL A 5 8.28 -11.23 10.08
N GLU A 6 8.94 -10.71 9.05
CA GLU A 6 9.61 -9.39 9.12
C GLU A 6 8.77 -8.17 8.67
N ALA A 7 7.51 -8.36 8.25
CA ALA A 7 6.63 -7.23 7.88
C ALA A 7 5.63 -6.84 9.00
N HIS A 8 5.88 -7.27 10.24
CA HIS A 8 5.04 -6.92 11.38
C HIS A 8 5.66 -5.74 12.14
N ALA A 9 5.34 -4.51 11.74
CA ALA A 9 5.57 -3.35 12.60
C ALA A 9 4.71 -3.52 13.86
N ARG A 10 5.28 -4.14 14.89
CA ARG A 10 4.65 -4.30 16.20
C ARG A 10 4.75 -2.97 16.92
N LEU A 11 3.61 -2.39 17.27
CA LEU A 11 3.53 -1.43 18.36
C LEU A 11 3.98 -2.16 19.63
N GLU A 12 5.25 -2.00 20.00
CA GLU A 12 5.70 -2.39 21.33
C GLU A 12 5.12 -1.37 22.33
N PRO A 13 4.30 -1.79 23.31
CA PRO A 13 3.91 -0.88 24.37
C PRO A 13 5.19 -0.41 25.07
N ALA A 14 5.33 0.90 25.25
CA ALA A 14 6.46 1.49 25.96
C ALA A 14 6.66 0.74 27.29
N THR A 15 7.88 0.22 27.49
CA THR A 15 8.24 -0.82 28.45
C THR A 15 8.27 -0.36 29.92
N THR A 16 7.31 0.47 30.33
CA THR A 16 7.12 0.86 31.73
C THR A 16 5.64 0.85 32.07
N LEU A 17 5.22 -0.24 32.71
CA LEU A 17 3.91 -0.37 33.33
C LEU A 17 3.75 0.72 34.40
N PRO A 18 2.70 1.56 34.37
CA PRO A 18 2.29 2.29 35.56
C PRO A 18 1.88 1.29 36.66
N ALA A 19 1.96 1.73 37.92
CA ALA A 19 1.73 0.98 39.17
C ALA A 19 0.60 -0.08 39.14
N PRO A 20 0.61 -1.09 40.03
CA PRO A 20 0.16 -2.46 39.72
C PRO A 20 -1.24 -2.47 39.10
N LEU A 21 -1.28 -2.91 37.84
CA LEU A 21 -2.52 -3.22 37.15
C LEU A 21 -3.27 -4.30 37.93
N THR A 22 -4.60 -4.23 37.96
CA THR A 22 -5.43 -5.30 38.51
C THR A 22 -5.17 -6.62 37.78
N GLU A 23 -5.26 -7.76 38.48
CA GLU A 23 -4.95 -9.09 37.90
C GLU A 23 -5.55 -9.37 36.51
N PRO A 24 -6.82 -9.02 36.22
CA PRO A 24 -7.40 -9.25 34.90
C PRO A 24 -6.69 -8.49 33.77
N LEU A 25 -6.15 -7.31 34.07
CA LEU A 25 -5.39 -6.51 33.11
C LEU A 25 -3.97 -7.06 32.95
N SER A 26 -3.32 -7.51 34.03
CA SER A 26 -2.00 -8.16 33.90
C SER A 26 -2.06 -9.46 33.11
N GLU A 27 -3.14 -10.25 33.23
CA GLU A 27 -3.35 -11.44 32.41
C GLU A 27 -3.55 -11.09 30.92
N LEU A 28 -4.31 -10.03 30.63
CA LEU A 28 -4.53 -9.55 29.27
C LEU A 28 -3.23 -9.03 28.61
N TRP A 29 -2.37 -8.39 29.40
CA TRP A 29 -1.06 -7.89 28.95
C TRP A 29 0.02 -8.98 28.87
N ALA A 30 -0.12 -10.07 29.62
CA ALA A 30 0.77 -11.23 29.59
C ALA A 30 0.29 -12.35 28.66
N LEU A 31 -0.81 -12.14 27.94
CA LEU A 31 -1.38 -13.13 27.05
C LEU A 31 -0.40 -13.43 25.92
N GLU A 32 0.23 -14.60 25.98
CA GLU A 32 1.13 -15.07 24.94
C GLU A 32 0.31 -15.31 23.66
N ARG A 33 0.72 -14.68 22.55
CA ARG A 33 0.01 -14.77 21.27
C ARG A 33 -0.14 -16.24 20.89
N THR A 34 -1.34 -16.78 21.03
CA THR A 34 -1.62 -18.14 20.59
C THR A 34 -1.58 -18.14 19.07
N THR A 35 -0.57 -18.78 18.49
CA THR A 35 -0.50 -19.06 17.04
C THR A 35 -1.58 -20.09 16.72
N GLY A 36 -2.82 -19.65 16.68
CA GLY A 36 -4.00 -20.44 16.42
C GLY A 36 -4.96 -19.62 15.55
N TYR A 37 -5.54 -20.30 14.56
CA TYR A 37 -6.57 -19.80 13.65
C TYR A 37 -7.49 -18.78 14.34
N PRO A 38 -7.63 -17.53 13.86
CA PRO A 38 -8.39 -16.54 14.59
C PRO A 38 -9.87 -16.88 14.46
N GLY A 39 -10.47 -17.37 15.55
CA GLY A 39 -11.88 -17.73 15.65
C GLY A 39 -12.86 -16.56 15.51
N TYR A 40 -12.38 -15.35 15.22
CA TYR A 40 -13.13 -14.09 15.20
C TYR A 40 -13.18 -13.41 13.82
N ALA A 41 -12.81 -14.12 12.76
CA ALA A 41 -12.83 -13.63 11.38
C ALA A 41 -14.14 -12.93 10.96
N HIS A 42 -15.27 -13.53 11.32
CA HIS A 42 -16.61 -12.99 11.03
C HIS A 42 -16.92 -11.75 11.87
N ASP A 43 -16.27 -11.59 13.02
CA ASP A 43 -16.53 -10.46 13.89
C ASP A 43 -15.84 -9.17 13.43
N LEU A 44 -14.76 -9.31 12.65
CA LEU A 44 -14.01 -8.18 12.12
C LEU A 44 -14.84 -7.33 11.14
N GLU A 45 -15.90 -7.87 10.56
CA GLU A 45 -16.78 -7.15 9.64
C GLU A 45 -17.54 -6.00 10.32
N TRP A 46 -17.94 -6.17 11.59
CA TRP A 46 -18.72 -5.15 12.33
C TRP A 46 -17.85 -4.18 13.14
N TRP A 47 -16.56 -4.48 13.32
CA TRP A 47 -15.65 -3.65 14.10
C TRP A 47 -15.51 -2.20 13.59
N PRO A 48 -15.41 -1.93 12.27
CA PRO A 48 -15.41 -0.55 11.78
C PRO A 48 -16.67 0.24 12.15
N SER A 49 -17.81 -0.45 12.33
CA SER A 49 -19.07 0.20 12.72
C SER A 49 -19.11 0.58 14.20
N ILE A 50 -18.46 -0.20 15.08
CA ILE A 50 -18.44 0.06 16.53
C ILE A 50 -17.22 0.85 17.00
N MET A 51 -16.14 0.89 16.20
CA MET A 51 -14.92 1.65 16.47
C MET A 51 -14.54 2.58 15.30
N PRO A 52 -15.47 3.43 14.80
CA PRO A 52 -15.26 4.19 13.58
C PRO A 52 -14.10 5.17 13.68
N SER A 53 -13.75 5.66 14.89
CA SER A 53 -12.64 6.61 15.13
C SER A 53 -11.24 5.97 15.22
N HIS A 54 -11.16 4.63 15.26
CA HIS A 54 -9.92 3.89 15.54
C HIS A 54 -9.46 3.07 14.33
N ARG A 55 -9.63 3.63 13.12
CA ARG A 55 -9.33 2.97 11.84
C ARG A 55 -7.96 2.32 11.80
N GLU A 56 -6.92 3.03 12.25
CA GLU A 56 -5.56 2.50 12.19
C GLU A 56 -5.32 1.29 13.11
N VAL A 57 -5.97 1.25 14.28
CA VAL A 57 -5.91 0.09 15.18
C VAL A 57 -6.61 -1.12 14.57
N LEU A 58 -7.78 -0.89 13.95
CA LEU A 58 -8.50 -1.93 13.23
C LEU A 58 -7.68 -2.48 12.07
N ALA A 59 -7.06 -1.60 11.28
CA ALA A 59 -6.20 -1.99 10.17
C ALA A 59 -5.02 -2.85 10.62
N ALA A 60 -4.39 -2.50 11.74
CA ALA A 60 -3.29 -3.29 12.31
C ALA A 60 -3.75 -4.70 12.69
N HIS A 61 -4.95 -4.84 13.24
CA HIS A 61 -5.52 -6.14 13.58
C HIS A 61 -5.91 -6.95 12.32
N LEU A 62 -6.46 -6.27 11.30
CA LEU A 62 -6.80 -6.90 10.02
C LEU A 62 -5.57 -7.47 9.29
N LEU A 63 -4.40 -6.84 9.42
CA LEU A 63 -3.15 -7.36 8.84
C LEU A 63 -2.75 -8.73 9.39
N GLU A 64 -3.12 -9.04 10.63
CA GLU A 64 -2.87 -10.37 11.21
C GLU A 64 -3.72 -11.46 10.53
N TYR A 65 -4.83 -11.08 9.88
CA TYR A 65 -5.83 -12.00 9.34
C TYR A 65 -5.85 -12.09 7.80
N LEU A 66 -5.81 -10.95 7.12
CA LEU A 66 -6.04 -10.82 5.68
C LEU A 66 -5.19 -11.75 4.80
N PRO A 67 -3.88 -11.98 5.06
CA PRO A 67 -3.05 -12.81 4.18
C PRO A 67 -3.52 -14.28 4.06
N THR A 68 -4.35 -14.77 4.99
CA THR A 68 -4.68 -16.20 5.08
C THR A 68 -6.14 -16.52 4.73
N SER A 69 -7.08 -15.62 5.02
CA SER A 69 -8.51 -15.93 4.86
C SER A 69 -9.46 -14.72 4.85
N GLY A 70 -8.94 -13.49 4.93
CA GLY A 70 -9.78 -12.33 5.17
C GLY A 70 -10.42 -11.72 3.93
N ASP A 71 -11.66 -11.27 4.12
CA ASP A 71 -12.43 -10.53 3.12
C ASP A 71 -12.04 -9.04 3.17
N THR A 72 -11.65 -8.49 2.03
CA THR A 72 -11.29 -7.07 1.89
C THR A 72 -12.52 -6.18 1.84
N GLU A 73 -13.75 -6.72 1.86
CA GLU A 73 -14.99 -5.95 2.00
C GLU A 73 -15.03 -5.09 3.27
N VAL A 74 -14.32 -5.51 4.33
CA VAL A 74 -14.12 -4.68 5.54
C VAL A 74 -13.46 -3.32 5.23
N LEU A 75 -12.70 -3.20 4.13
CA LEU A 75 -12.11 -1.94 3.68
C LEU A 75 -13.18 -0.88 3.44
N ALA A 76 -14.33 -1.26 2.88
CA ALA A 76 -15.42 -0.32 2.62
C ALA A 76 -15.88 0.33 3.93
N ALA A 77 -16.10 -0.46 4.99
CA ALA A 77 -16.50 0.09 6.27
C ALA A 77 -15.35 0.86 6.95
N LEU A 78 -14.10 0.38 6.81
CA LEU A 78 -12.92 1.04 7.36
C LEU A 78 -12.73 2.46 6.82
N VAL A 79 -12.80 2.66 5.49
CA VAL A 79 -12.52 3.98 4.89
C VAL A 79 -13.59 5.03 5.19
N HIS A 80 -14.81 4.60 5.50
CA HIS A 80 -15.92 5.48 5.88
C HIS A 80 -15.87 5.92 7.36
N GLY A 81 -15.02 5.29 8.17
CA GLY A 81 -14.78 5.74 9.54
C GLY A 81 -14.06 7.10 9.63
N GLU A 82 -13.83 7.53 10.85
CA GLU A 82 -13.12 8.76 11.21
C GLU A 82 -11.80 8.44 11.92
N GLY A 83 -10.93 9.42 12.12
CA GLY A 83 -9.64 9.19 12.81
C GLY A 83 -8.47 8.86 11.89
N PRO A 84 -7.28 8.56 12.43
CA PRO A 84 -6.05 8.54 11.64
C PRO A 84 -5.98 7.34 10.68
N LEU A 85 -5.22 7.54 9.61
CA LEU A 85 -4.81 6.51 8.66
C LEU A 85 -3.31 6.61 8.47
N GLY A 86 -2.64 5.47 8.34
CA GLY A 86 -1.20 5.40 8.13
C GLY A 86 -0.77 4.04 7.61
N ALA A 87 0.40 3.59 8.07
CA ALA A 87 1.07 2.36 7.62
C ALA A 87 0.22 1.09 7.70
N ALA A 88 -0.59 0.92 8.74
CA ALA A 88 -1.43 -0.26 8.88
C ALA A 88 -2.55 -0.26 7.83
N THR A 89 -3.26 0.87 7.67
CA THR A 89 -4.28 1.00 6.63
C THR A 89 -3.67 0.80 5.23
N ALA A 90 -2.53 1.43 4.96
CA ALA A 90 -1.78 1.25 3.73
C ALA A 90 -1.44 -0.22 3.45
N GLY A 91 -0.99 -0.96 4.46
CA GLY A 91 -0.71 -2.40 4.35
C GLY A 91 -1.96 -3.22 3.99
N VAL A 92 -3.08 -2.98 4.68
CA VAL A 92 -4.36 -3.68 4.42
C VAL A 92 -4.82 -3.45 2.97
N ILE A 93 -4.75 -2.20 2.49
CA ILE A 93 -5.09 -1.88 1.10
C ILE A 93 -4.13 -2.57 0.12
N ALA A 94 -2.82 -2.53 0.37
CA ALA A 94 -1.83 -3.17 -0.50
C ALA A 94 -2.05 -4.69 -0.60
N VAL A 95 -2.37 -5.35 0.52
CA VAL A 95 -2.76 -6.77 0.54
C VAL A 95 -4.01 -7.00 -0.33
N GLY A 96 -5.02 -6.14 -0.20
CA GLY A 96 -6.24 -6.22 -1.02
C GLY A 96 -5.98 -6.06 -2.52
N MET A 97 -5.11 -5.12 -2.92
CA MET A 97 -4.68 -4.95 -4.32
C MET A 97 -3.99 -6.21 -4.86
N GLY A 98 -3.27 -6.93 -4.00
CA GLY A 98 -2.58 -8.17 -4.33
C GLY A 98 -3.48 -9.40 -4.43
N HIS A 99 -4.74 -9.32 -3.98
CA HIS A 99 -5.62 -10.48 -3.81
C HIS A 99 -5.90 -11.22 -5.14
N GLU A 100 -6.02 -12.55 -5.10
CA GLU A 100 -6.28 -13.38 -6.29
C GLU A 100 -7.67 -13.20 -6.92
N ARG A 101 -8.72 -13.06 -6.10
CA ARG A 101 -10.10 -12.77 -6.51
C ARG A 101 -10.25 -11.33 -6.99
N ARG A 102 -10.87 -11.14 -8.15
CA ARG A 102 -11.09 -9.81 -8.75
C ARG A 102 -11.97 -8.91 -7.89
N ARG A 103 -13.02 -9.46 -7.27
CA ARG A 103 -13.92 -8.72 -6.36
C ARG A 103 -13.17 -8.08 -5.20
N GLN A 104 -12.23 -8.83 -4.61
CA GLN A 104 -11.41 -8.37 -3.49
C GLN A 104 -10.45 -7.23 -3.92
N ARG A 105 -9.86 -7.33 -5.12
CA ARG A 105 -9.06 -6.23 -5.68
C ARG A 105 -9.90 -4.97 -5.96
N ALA A 106 -11.12 -5.14 -6.45
CA ALA A 106 -12.02 -4.02 -6.70
C ALA A 106 -12.36 -3.26 -5.41
N ALA A 107 -12.60 -3.99 -4.29
CA ALA A 107 -12.82 -3.36 -2.99
C ALA A 107 -11.62 -2.50 -2.53
N ALA A 108 -10.38 -2.93 -2.81
CA ALA A 108 -9.20 -2.12 -2.56
C ALA A 108 -9.14 -0.86 -3.46
N GLY A 109 -9.54 -0.99 -4.74
CA GLY A 109 -9.68 0.16 -5.64
C GLY A 109 -10.72 1.17 -5.16
N ASP A 110 -11.91 0.69 -4.76
CA ASP A 110 -12.99 1.53 -4.23
C ASP A 110 -12.56 2.24 -2.92
N ALA A 111 -11.81 1.55 -2.07
CA ALA A 111 -11.22 2.13 -0.87
C ALA A 111 -10.23 3.27 -1.21
N LEU A 112 -9.36 3.08 -2.20
CA LEU A 112 -8.43 4.11 -2.68
C LEU A 112 -9.17 5.32 -3.24
N ILE A 113 -10.19 5.10 -4.08
CA ILE A 113 -11.03 6.17 -4.65
C ILE A 113 -11.72 6.96 -3.53
N THR A 114 -12.28 6.26 -2.55
CA THR A 114 -12.97 6.88 -1.42
C THR A 114 -12.02 7.74 -0.58
N LEU A 115 -10.82 7.23 -0.26
CA LEU A 115 -9.82 7.96 0.50
C LEU A 115 -9.24 9.14 -0.27
N ALA A 116 -9.03 9.01 -1.58
CA ALA A 116 -8.61 10.11 -2.44
C ALA A 116 -9.67 11.22 -2.48
N ALA A 117 -10.94 10.87 -2.70
CA ALA A 117 -12.05 11.83 -2.69
C ALA A 117 -12.19 12.57 -1.35
N ARG A 118 -11.78 11.93 -0.24
CA ARG A 118 -11.77 12.53 1.11
C ARG A 118 -10.49 13.31 1.43
N GLY A 119 -9.48 13.30 0.56
CA GLY A 119 -8.16 13.89 0.84
C GLY A 119 -7.43 13.19 1.99
N GLN A 120 -7.70 11.90 2.21
CA GLN A 120 -7.23 11.11 3.35
C GLN A 120 -6.29 9.96 2.94
N LEU A 121 -5.92 9.85 1.66
CA LEU A 121 -5.10 8.74 1.17
C LEU A 121 -3.68 8.78 1.77
N PRO A 122 -3.24 7.76 2.53
CA PRO A 122 -1.89 7.70 3.08
C PRO A 122 -0.88 7.27 2.00
N ALA A 123 -0.62 8.17 1.04
CA ALA A 123 0.06 7.85 -0.22
C ALA A 123 1.47 7.30 -0.03
N ALA A 124 2.27 7.94 0.84
CA ALA A 124 3.65 7.54 1.10
C ALA A 124 3.73 6.15 1.75
N ASP A 125 2.91 5.93 2.78
CA ASP A 125 2.82 4.65 3.48
C ASP A 125 2.36 3.53 2.54
N LEU A 126 1.39 3.81 1.66
CA LEU A 126 0.92 2.85 0.65
C LEU A 126 2.01 2.51 -0.36
N GLY A 127 2.76 3.52 -0.83
CA GLY A 127 3.87 3.28 -1.74
C GLY A 127 4.96 2.41 -1.11
N ALA A 128 5.30 2.67 0.16
CA ALA A 128 6.24 1.87 0.94
C ALA A 128 5.72 0.42 1.12
N ALA A 129 4.46 0.25 1.52
CA ALA A 129 3.86 -1.07 1.71
C ALA A 129 3.84 -1.90 0.41
N VAL A 130 3.49 -1.28 -0.73
CA VAL A 130 3.52 -1.93 -2.05
C VAL A 130 4.94 -2.37 -2.40
N ALA A 131 5.94 -1.51 -2.19
CA ALA A 131 7.34 -1.85 -2.47
C ALA A 131 7.84 -3.02 -1.60
N SER A 132 7.57 -2.98 -0.29
CA SER A 132 7.96 -4.05 0.65
C SER A 132 7.30 -5.38 0.29
N LEU A 133 6.00 -5.39 -0.02
CA LEU A 133 5.29 -6.62 -0.38
C LEU A 133 5.71 -7.19 -1.74
N LEU A 134 6.09 -6.33 -2.69
CA LEU A 134 6.67 -6.75 -3.97
C LEU A 134 8.04 -7.41 -3.78
N GLN A 135 8.91 -6.80 -2.96
CA GLN A 135 10.25 -7.33 -2.67
C GLN A 135 10.16 -8.68 -1.92
N ALA A 136 9.20 -8.82 -1.00
CA ALA A 136 8.92 -10.08 -0.31
C ALA A 136 8.23 -11.14 -1.20
N GLY A 137 7.88 -10.82 -2.45
CA GLY A 137 7.20 -11.75 -3.36
C GLY A 137 5.74 -12.06 -2.97
N LEU A 138 5.17 -11.30 -2.04
CA LEU A 138 3.81 -11.46 -1.54
C LEU A 138 2.77 -10.78 -2.44
N LEU A 139 3.23 -9.91 -3.34
CA LEU A 139 2.39 -9.13 -4.22
C LEU A 139 2.79 -9.31 -5.69
N LYS A 140 1.79 -9.39 -6.57
CA LYS A 140 2.01 -9.45 -8.03
C LYS A 140 1.87 -8.07 -8.64
N LEU A 141 2.93 -7.62 -9.32
CA LEU A 141 3.01 -6.28 -9.91
C LEU A 141 1.84 -5.97 -10.85
N ASN A 142 1.46 -6.92 -11.71
CA ASN A 142 0.35 -6.73 -12.64
C ASN A 142 -1.01 -6.48 -11.95
N ARG A 143 -1.23 -7.02 -10.75
CA ARG A 143 -2.47 -6.80 -9.98
C ARG A 143 -2.51 -5.39 -9.41
N VAL A 144 -1.40 -4.94 -8.83
CA VAL A 144 -1.28 -3.56 -8.34
C VAL A 144 -1.38 -2.56 -9.47
N THR A 145 -0.70 -2.78 -10.60
CA THR A 145 -0.80 -1.91 -11.77
C THR A 145 -2.25 -1.76 -12.23
N ALA A 146 -3.01 -2.85 -12.33
CA ALA A 146 -4.41 -2.79 -12.75
C ALA A 146 -5.29 -1.97 -11.80
N VAL A 147 -5.13 -2.16 -10.48
CA VAL A 147 -5.91 -1.38 -9.50
C VAL A 147 -5.53 0.10 -9.55
N LEU A 148 -4.24 0.44 -9.63
CA LEU A 148 -3.81 1.84 -9.73
C LEU A 148 -4.27 2.49 -11.04
N GLU A 149 -4.30 1.75 -12.15
CA GLU A 149 -4.85 2.24 -13.41
C GLU A 149 -6.34 2.56 -13.28
N GLU A 150 -7.13 1.69 -12.66
CA GLU A 150 -8.56 1.94 -12.40
C GLU A 150 -8.76 3.21 -11.55
N VAL A 151 -7.95 3.40 -10.50
CA VAL A 151 -8.02 4.58 -9.62
C VAL A 151 -7.62 5.87 -10.35
N VAL A 152 -6.62 5.81 -11.24
CA VAL A 152 -6.27 6.94 -12.13
C VAL A 152 -7.44 7.28 -13.05
N MET A 153 -8.08 6.28 -13.65
CA MET A 153 -9.23 6.47 -14.53
C MET A 153 -10.46 7.02 -13.79
N ALA A 154 -10.57 6.77 -12.49
CA ALA A 154 -11.58 7.34 -11.60
C ALA A 154 -11.28 8.80 -11.19
N GLY A 155 -10.13 9.36 -11.60
CA GLY A 155 -9.79 10.77 -11.41
C GLY A 155 -8.80 11.05 -10.27
N ALA A 156 -8.40 10.06 -9.47
CA ALA A 156 -7.44 10.21 -8.36
C ALA A 156 -5.97 10.15 -8.83
N HIS A 157 -5.65 10.90 -9.89
CA HIS A 157 -4.37 10.83 -10.57
C HIS A 157 -3.22 11.46 -9.77
N ALA A 158 -3.48 12.51 -8.99
CA ALA A 158 -2.48 13.14 -8.12
C ALA A 158 -2.10 12.23 -6.95
N GLU A 159 -3.09 11.61 -6.31
CA GLU A 159 -2.90 10.69 -5.20
C GLU A 159 -2.18 9.42 -5.65
N VAL A 160 -2.57 8.86 -6.81
CA VAL A 160 -1.85 7.70 -7.38
C VAL A 160 -0.42 8.08 -7.76
N TRP A 161 -0.18 9.29 -8.27
CA TRP A 161 1.18 9.76 -8.50
C TRP A 161 1.99 9.78 -7.20
N SER A 162 1.45 10.33 -6.10
CA SER A 162 2.12 10.33 -4.81
C SER A 162 2.45 8.93 -4.30
N VAL A 163 1.54 7.96 -4.50
CA VAL A 163 1.79 6.55 -4.18
C VAL A 163 2.94 5.99 -5.02
N LEU A 164 2.91 6.23 -6.33
CA LEU A 164 3.93 5.73 -7.25
C LEU A 164 5.30 6.39 -7.02
N ALA A 165 5.34 7.68 -6.70
CA ALA A 165 6.57 8.39 -6.38
C ALA A 165 7.27 7.79 -5.14
N ALA A 166 6.50 7.35 -4.14
CA ALA A 166 7.03 6.62 -2.98
C ALA A 166 7.39 5.16 -3.30
N ALA A 167 6.60 4.48 -4.13
CA ALA A 167 6.80 3.06 -4.46
C ALA A 167 7.95 2.81 -5.45
N LEU A 168 8.19 3.73 -6.40
CA LEU A 168 9.10 3.52 -7.52
C LEU A 168 10.58 3.38 -7.12
N PRO A 169 11.18 4.29 -6.34
CA PRO A 169 12.60 4.20 -6.00
C PRO A 169 13.06 2.82 -5.50
N PRO A 170 12.39 2.15 -4.54
CA PRO A 170 12.80 0.83 -4.07
C PRO A 170 12.51 -0.33 -5.03
N ILE A 171 11.64 -0.18 -6.03
CA ILE A 171 11.32 -1.27 -7.00
C ILE A 171 12.07 -1.14 -8.33
N LEU A 172 12.67 0.02 -8.60
CA LEU A 172 13.44 0.22 -9.81
C LEU A 172 14.66 -0.72 -9.80
N PRO A 173 14.96 -1.38 -10.93
CA PRO A 173 16.06 -2.33 -10.99
C PRO A 173 17.38 -1.60 -10.80
N ARG A 174 18.22 -2.09 -9.88
CA ARG A 174 19.62 -1.66 -9.78
C ARG A 174 20.37 -1.92 -11.08
N GLN A 175 21.50 -1.24 -11.27
CA GLN A 175 22.35 -1.44 -12.45
C GLN A 175 22.69 -2.92 -12.63
N GLY A 176 22.69 -3.38 -13.89
CA GLY A 176 22.95 -4.79 -14.24
C GLY A 176 21.83 -5.78 -13.92
N HIS A 177 20.79 -5.39 -13.17
CA HIS A 177 19.69 -6.28 -12.81
C HIS A 177 18.56 -6.22 -13.83
N ARG A 178 17.94 -7.37 -14.07
CA ARG A 178 16.78 -7.49 -14.97
C ARG A 178 15.56 -6.84 -14.30
N PRO A 179 14.80 -6.01 -15.04
CA PRO A 179 13.54 -5.46 -14.54
C PRO A 179 12.55 -6.57 -14.16
N ALA A 180 11.76 -6.32 -13.10
CA ALA A 180 10.64 -7.17 -12.75
C ALA A 180 9.62 -7.24 -13.91
N PRO A 181 9.00 -8.40 -14.16
CA PRO A 181 7.96 -8.52 -15.18
C PRO A 181 6.78 -7.61 -14.83
N GLY A 182 6.29 -6.83 -15.80
CA GLY A 182 5.19 -5.87 -15.60
C GLY A 182 5.63 -4.47 -15.16
N LEU A 183 6.92 -4.23 -14.88
CA LEU A 183 7.40 -2.89 -14.49
C LEU A 183 7.14 -1.83 -15.56
N GLY A 184 7.21 -2.21 -16.85
CA GLY A 184 6.91 -1.30 -17.94
C GLY A 184 5.47 -0.80 -17.92
N ASP A 185 4.52 -1.63 -17.47
CA ASP A 185 3.11 -1.24 -17.37
C ASP A 185 2.87 -0.36 -16.15
N LEU A 186 3.51 -0.64 -15.02
CA LEU A 186 3.48 0.27 -13.86
C LEU A 186 4.06 1.65 -14.22
N LEU A 187 5.19 1.69 -14.94
CA LEU A 187 5.77 2.95 -15.40
C LEU A 187 4.83 3.69 -16.36
N ALA A 188 4.09 2.99 -17.22
CA ALA A 188 3.09 3.62 -18.08
C ALA A 188 1.94 4.26 -17.27
N VAL A 189 1.48 3.61 -16.20
CA VAL A 189 0.51 4.21 -15.26
C VAL A 189 1.12 5.43 -14.57
N ALA A 190 2.38 5.36 -14.14
CA ALA A 190 3.10 6.47 -13.52
C ALA A 190 3.22 7.68 -14.47
N VAL A 191 3.56 7.45 -15.73
CA VAL A 191 3.60 8.50 -16.78
C VAL A 191 2.24 9.18 -16.89
N ARG A 192 1.16 8.39 -16.96
CA ARG A 192 -0.20 8.95 -17.06
C ARG A 192 -0.56 9.76 -15.82
N ALA A 193 -0.34 9.21 -14.63
CA ALA A 193 -0.65 9.88 -13.37
C ALA A 193 0.13 11.20 -13.22
N ALA A 194 1.44 11.19 -13.50
CA ALA A 194 2.29 12.37 -13.48
C ALA A 194 1.85 13.42 -14.51
N THR A 195 1.51 13.00 -15.73
CA THR A 195 1.07 13.91 -16.80
C THR A 195 -0.22 14.60 -16.42
N LEU A 196 -1.21 13.86 -15.90
CA LEU A 196 -2.50 14.41 -15.52
C LEU A 196 -2.42 15.31 -14.28
N SER A 197 -1.50 15.00 -13.35
CA SER A 197 -1.31 15.81 -12.13
C SER A 197 -0.38 17.00 -12.32
N GLY A 198 0.31 17.09 -13.46
CA GLY A 198 1.37 18.10 -13.66
C GLY A 198 2.52 17.97 -12.68
N ALA A 199 2.74 16.77 -12.12
CA ALA A 199 3.68 16.61 -11.03
C ALA A 199 5.14 16.70 -11.48
N SER A 200 5.97 17.29 -10.62
CA SER A 200 7.42 17.27 -10.75
C SER A 200 8.04 16.52 -9.60
N ALA A 201 9.03 15.68 -9.90
CA ALA A 201 9.78 14.93 -8.89
C ALA A 201 11.15 14.54 -9.43
N ASP A 202 12.11 14.45 -8.52
CA ASP A 202 13.37 13.76 -8.75
C ASP A 202 13.29 12.38 -8.09
N LEU A 203 13.30 11.32 -8.91
CA LEU A 203 13.16 9.94 -8.45
C LEU A 203 14.51 9.22 -8.55
N GLU A 204 15.00 8.74 -7.40
CA GLU A 204 16.25 7.98 -7.33
C GLU A 204 16.19 6.76 -8.28
N GLY A 205 17.26 6.57 -9.06
CA GLY A 205 17.38 5.46 -10.01
C GLY A 205 16.60 5.62 -11.32
N LEU A 206 15.69 6.60 -11.45
CA LEU A 206 14.92 6.81 -12.69
C LEU A 206 15.80 7.28 -13.84
N ALA A 207 16.66 8.28 -13.59
CA ALA A 207 17.56 8.82 -14.59
C ALA A 207 18.53 7.76 -15.14
N GLU A 208 19.04 6.90 -14.24
CA GLU A 208 19.89 5.78 -14.62
C GLU A 208 19.16 4.74 -15.46
N LEU A 209 17.90 4.41 -15.10
CA LEU A 209 17.08 3.49 -15.88
C LEU A 209 16.76 4.06 -17.27
N ALA A 210 16.44 5.35 -17.36
CA ALA A 210 16.17 6.05 -18.61
C ALA A 210 17.41 6.12 -19.54
N ALA A 211 18.61 6.21 -18.97
CA ALA A 211 19.87 6.23 -19.69
C ALA A 211 20.31 4.87 -20.26
N ARG A 212 19.68 3.76 -19.86
CA ARG A 212 20.06 2.41 -20.35
C ARG A 212 19.91 2.31 -21.87
N LYS A 213 20.84 1.59 -22.49
CA LYS A 213 20.76 1.23 -23.91
C LYS A 213 19.72 0.11 -24.11
N GLY A 214 18.96 0.20 -25.20
CA GLY A 214 17.90 -0.74 -25.56
C GLY A 214 16.54 -0.07 -25.71
N GLY A 215 15.65 -0.75 -26.44
CA GLY A 215 14.25 -0.37 -26.70
C GLY A 215 13.26 -1.28 -25.97
N SER A 216 13.59 -1.69 -24.74
CA SER A 216 12.60 -2.42 -23.95
C SER A 216 11.54 -1.44 -23.45
N ARG A 217 10.28 -1.90 -23.36
CA ARG A 217 9.16 -1.11 -22.86
C ARG A 217 9.47 -0.41 -21.52
N VAL A 218 10.20 -1.08 -20.63
CA VAL A 218 10.63 -0.52 -19.34
C VAL A 218 11.49 0.72 -19.54
N VAL A 219 12.49 0.66 -20.42
CA VAL A 219 13.41 1.78 -20.67
C VAL A 219 12.68 2.92 -21.39
N GLU A 220 11.80 2.60 -22.34
CA GLU A 220 10.97 3.59 -23.03
C GLU A 220 10.07 4.36 -22.06
N GLN A 221 9.34 3.64 -21.21
CA GLN A 221 8.46 4.28 -20.21
C GLN A 221 9.25 5.02 -19.13
N ALA A 222 10.43 4.55 -18.75
CA ALA A 222 11.32 5.28 -17.83
C ALA A 222 11.78 6.63 -18.43
N ARG A 223 12.14 6.66 -19.72
CA ARG A 223 12.47 7.92 -20.42
C ARG A 223 11.28 8.86 -20.49
N SER A 224 10.10 8.32 -20.84
CA SER A 224 8.87 9.11 -20.88
C SER A 224 8.55 9.70 -19.50
N LEU A 225 8.70 8.92 -18.44
CA LEU A 225 8.44 9.38 -17.08
C LEU A 225 9.42 10.50 -16.69
N ALA A 226 10.72 10.30 -16.95
CA ALA A 226 11.75 11.30 -16.67
C ALA A 226 11.48 12.64 -17.37
N GLN A 227 10.96 12.62 -18.60
CA GLN A 227 10.58 13.83 -19.33
C GLN A 227 9.37 14.53 -18.72
N VAL A 228 8.34 13.78 -18.33
CA VAL A 228 7.12 14.33 -17.73
C VAL A 228 7.43 15.00 -16.39
N VAL A 229 8.15 14.32 -15.50
CA VAL A 229 8.44 14.86 -14.16
C VAL A 229 9.43 16.03 -14.17
N ALA A 230 10.30 16.12 -15.19
CA ALA A 230 11.18 17.27 -15.37
C ALA A 230 10.42 18.51 -15.89
N SER A 231 9.37 18.32 -16.69
CA SER A 231 8.60 19.41 -17.29
C SER A 231 7.49 19.96 -16.38
N GLY A 232 6.95 19.15 -15.45
CA GLY A 232 5.91 19.57 -14.49
C GLY A 232 6.29 20.73 -13.56
N GLY A 233 7.59 21.02 -13.39
CA GLY A 233 8.07 22.14 -12.57
C GLY A 233 8.17 23.49 -13.31
N SER A 234 7.91 23.53 -14.62
CA SER A 234 8.15 24.71 -15.47
C SER A 234 6.91 25.62 -15.64
N GLY A 235 5.85 25.42 -14.84
CA GLY A 235 4.55 26.08 -15.02
C GLY A 235 3.91 26.63 -13.75
N GLY A 236 4.71 27.22 -12.85
CA GLY A 236 4.25 27.96 -11.66
C GLY A 236 4.72 29.40 -11.67
#